data_AF-A0A7T3FYZ4-F1
#
_entry.id   AF-A0A7T3FYZ4-F1
#
_cell.length_a   1.000
_cell.length_b   1.000
_cell.length_c   1.000
_cell.angle_alpha   90.00
_cell.angle_beta   90.00
_cell.angle_gamma   90.00
#
_symmetry.space_group_name_H-M   'P 1'
#
loop_
_entity.id
_entity.type
_entity.pdbx_description
1 polymer ?
#
loop_
_entity_poly.entity_id
_entity_poly.type
_entity_poly.pdbx_seq_one_letter_code
_entity_poly.pdbx_strand_id
1 'polypeptide(L)'
;MTENHDYETPSAGTLDWNLPLNRNFERIDTDVEVRDAEANRSQYAPKDGGKFLATDTGAVFVGDGSDWIELGTIGSGGSGGSGGSSLTELLLGGNVVAVARNLADLRTVSPAESDTPVQDALDVLAANGGGQVRLPPGVVEETGPIRPYEDTEIRGLGVEVTKISITGQPVDGIRFDRESGTSRVVLDGFALNGPGGTAETGVAVHHTNRDTQDLRVGRIVFWGWNNSVYRVDEDVGPFQCRHDQITVYGCDAGDQDGLFEFRSWYGPANWFGTIAAYPVTDASGANTTVFFSRGGTQTVDYLTMGGSSGIAVDQTWDAVVEFGNVHWEPTTNPTTPPAIVRLRGHGTASVDSLKHVTGVADYVYELGYDDYNGRGPARKVLGPYIELGAEADVVTNVVNLSAQADPANPSFYFGAADDVDVTHGDGSNGGLRAMGSAGTGF
;
A
#
# COMPACT_ATOMS: atom_id res chain seq x y z
N MET A 1 -4.85 46.34 2.27
CA MET A 1 -4.41 46.06 0.88
C MET A 1 -3.54 44.83 0.90
N THR A 2 -3.46 44.09 -0.22
CA THR A 2 -2.77 42.79 -0.24
C THR A 2 -1.31 42.95 0.17
N GLU A 3 -0.84 42.11 1.11
CA GLU A 3 0.53 42.16 1.68
C GLU A 3 1.64 42.02 0.63
N ASN A 4 1.31 41.59 -0.59
CA ASN A 4 2.29 41.13 -1.57
C ASN A 4 2.86 42.21 -2.51
N HIS A 5 2.19 43.37 -2.69
CA HIS A 5 2.51 44.27 -3.82
C HIS A 5 2.62 45.76 -3.48
N ASP A 6 2.54 46.17 -2.21
CA ASP A 6 2.80 47.56 -1.76
C ASP A 6 2.21 48.68 -2.64
N TYR A 7 1.00 48.50 -3.18
CA TYR A 7 0.35 49.55 -3.96
C TYR A 7 0.01 50.77 -3.06
N GLU A 8 -0.17 51.94 -3.67
CA GLU A 8 -0.49 53.16 -2.94
C GLU A 8 -2.02 53.36 -2.88
N THR A 9 -2.60 53.52 -1.69
CA THR A 9 -4.01 53.92 -1.56
C THR A 9 -4.08 55.40 -1.16
N PRO A 10 -4.60 56.30 -2.02
CA PRO A 10 -4.70 57.72 -1.68
C PRO A 10 -5.60 57.94 -0.46
N SER A 11 -5.20 58.84 0.42
CA SER A 11 -6.05 59.28 1.54
C SER A 11 -7.29 60.02 1.03
N ALA A 12 -8.41 59.91 1.76
CA ALA A 12 -9.61 60.64 1.41
C ALA A 12 -9.33 62.17 1.38
N GLY A 13 -9.70 62.81 0.26
CA GLY A 13 -9.48 64.25 0.05
C GLY A 13 -8.20 64.63 -0.71
N THR A 14 -7.36 63.67 -1.12
CA THR A 14 -6.20 63.94 -1.99
C THR A 14 -6.66 64.44 -3.37
N LEU A 15 -6.21 65.65 -3.76
CA LEU A 15 -6.58 66.28 -5.03
C LEU A 15 -5.90 65.65 -6.25
N ASP A 16 -4.63 65.21 -6.09
CA ASP A 16 -3.83 64.55 -7.13
C ASP A 16 -3.86 63.02 -7.00
N TRP A 17 -5.03 62.45 -6.70
CA TRP A 17 -5.22 61.01 -6.50
C TRP A 17 -4.84 60.17 -7.74
N ASN A 18 -4.80 60.80 -8.92
CA ASN A 18 -4.46 60.16 -10.18
C ASN A 18 -2.97 59.76 -10.26
N LEU A 19 -2.07 60.48 -9.59
CA LEU A 19 -0.63 60.16 -9.61
C LEU A 19 -0.30 58.80 -8.96
N PRO A 20 -0.69 58.52 -7.70
CA PRO A 20 -0.47 57.21 -7.08
C PRO A 20 -1.23 56.08 -7.78
N LEU A 21 -2.43 56.34 -8.31
CA LEU A 21 -3.16 55.31 -9.07
C LEU A 21 -2.49 54.97 -10.39
N ASN A 22 -2.00 55.96 -11.15
CA ASN A 22 -1.28 55.70 -12.40
C ASN A 22 -0.01 54.87 -12.14
N ARG A 23 0.74 55.16 -11.06
CA ARG A 23 1.89 54.34 -10.65
C ARG A 23 1.49 52.92 -10.25
N ASN A 24 0.34 52.74 -9.59
CA ASN A 24 -0.17 51.41 -9.31
C ASN A 24 -0.51 50.65 -10.60
N PHE A 25 -1.13 51.31 -11.59
CA PHE A 25 -1.44 50.66 -12.87
C PHE A 25 -0.18 50.25 -13.63
N GLU A 26 0.85 51.09 -13.66
CA GLU A 26 2.15 50.75 -14.23
C GLU A 26 2.81 49.54 -13.52
N ARG A 27 2.67 49.45 -12.20
CA ARG A 27 3.18 48.31 -11.42
C ARG A 27 2.33 47.06 -11.57
N ILE A 28 1.02 47.17 -11.72
CA ILE A 28 0.11 46.02 -11.96
C ILE A 28 0.48 45.33 -13.27
N ASP A 29 0.81 46.09 -14.31
CA ASP A 29 1.24 45.56 -15.61
C ASP A 29 2.50 44.67 -15.52
N THR A 30 3.34 44.84 -14.50
CA THR A 30 4.54 44.02 -14.28
C THR A 30 4.39 42.98 -13.16
N ASP A 31 3.65 43.33 -12.10
CA ASP A 31 3.54 42.53 -10.88
C ASP A 31 2.49 41.42 -11.02
N VAL A 32 1.49 41.62 -11.88
CA VAL A 32 0.44 40.63 -12.15
C VAL A 32 0.76 39.88 -13.44
N GLU A 33 1.04 38.58 -13.28
CA GLU A 33 1.29 37.67 -14.40
C GLU A 33 0.04 37.47 -15.26
N VAL A 34 0.20 37.60 -16.59
CA VAL A 34 -0.81 37.21 -17.57
C VAL A 34 -0.78 35.69 -17.73
N ARG A 35 -1.96 35.05 -17.69
CA ARG A 35 -2.13 33.60 -17.88
C ARG A 35 -3.16 33.34 -18.95
N ASP A 36 -2.75 32.76 -20.07
CA ASP A 36 -3.63 32.40 -21.19
C ASP A 36 -2.98 31.31 -22.07
N ALA A 37 -3.61 30.91 -23.17
CA ALA A 37 -3.01 30.03 -24.18
C ALA A 37 -1.88 30.76 -24.94
N GLU A 38 -0.80 30.04 -25.28
CA GLU A 38 0.38 30.66 -25.92
C GLU A 38 0.04 31.41 -27.22
N ALA A 39 -0.88 30.86 -28.02
CA ALA A 39 -1.33 31.48 -29.27
C ALA A 39 -1.94 32.88 -29.08
N ASN A 40 -2.46 33.19 -27.88
CA ASN A 40 -3.05 34.48 -27.54
C ASN A 40 -2.01 35.50 -27.06
N ARG A 41 -0.72 35.13 -26.92
CA ARG A 41 0.34 36.02 -26.41
C ARG A 41 0.40 37.37 -27.14
N SER A 42 0.15 37.38 -28.45
CA SER A 42 0.14 38.60 -29.28
C SER A 42 -1.00 39.56 -28.97
N GLN A 43 -1.99 39.15 -28.16
CA GLN A 43 -3.09 40.00 -27.70
C GLN A 43 -2.70 40.88 -26.50
N TYR A 44 -1.54 40.62 -25.89
CA TYR A 44 -1.04 41.33 -24.70
C TYR A 44 0.22 42.13 -25.06
N ALA A 45 0.29 43.37 -24.59
CA ALA A 45 1.47 44.22 -24.82
C ALA A 45 2.66 43.73 -23.96
N PRO A 46 3.85 43.51 -24.53
CA PRO A 46 5.05 43.07 -23.81
C PRO A 46 5.68 44.23 -23.03
N LYS A 47 5.05 44.64 -21.92
CA LYS A 47 5.61 45.65 -21.02
C LYS A 47 6.97 45.18 -20.48
N ASP A 48 7.92 46.09 -20.32
CA ASP A 48 9.24 45.77 -19.76
C ASP A 48 9.08 45.17 -18.35
N GLY A 49 9.58 43.95 -18.16
CA GLY A 49 9.42 43.18 -16.92
C GLY A 49 8.06 42.49 -16.73
N GLY A 50 7.10 42.68 -17.64
CA GLY A 50 5.82 41.98 -17.62
C GLY A 50 5.98 40.47 -17.84
N LYS A 51 5.11 39.66 -17.24
CA LYS A 51 5.21 38.19 -17.29
C LYS A 51 4.00 37.57 -17.98
N PHE A 52 4.25 36.58 -18.83
CA PHE A 52 3.22 35.77 -19.47
C PHE A 52 3.52 34.29 -19.24
N LEU A 53 2.54 33.56 -18.69
CA LEU A 53 2.57 32.10 -18.57
C LEU A 53 1.55 31.49 -19.53
N ALA A 54 2.05 30.75 -20.51
CA ALA A 54 1.24 29.91 -21.38
C ALA A 54 0.69 28.73 -20.56
N THR A 55 -0.62 28.72 -20.33
CA THR A 55 -1.29 27.72 -19.49
C THR A 55 -1.45 26.36 -20.17
N ASP A 56 -1.36 26.32 -21.49
CA ASP A 56 -1.46 25.13 -22.34
C ASP A 56 -0.10 24.47 -22.61
N THR A 57 0.96 25.26 -22.82
CA THR A 57 2.31 24.75 -23.11
C THR A 57 3.25 24.79 -21.90
N GLY A 58 2.94 25.59 -20.88
CA GLY A 58 3.80 25.85 -19.73
C GLY A 58 4.92 26.87 -19.99
N ALA A 59 5.01 27.43 -21.21
CA ALA A 59 6.05 28.39 -21.58
C ALA A 59 5.92 29.71 -20.79
N VAL A 60 7.04 30.24 -20.32
CA VAL A 60 7.16 31.47 -19.55
C VAL A 60 7.88 32.50 -20.40
N PHE A 61 7.31 33.69 -20.48
CA PHE A 61 7.87 34.81 -21.22
C PHE A 61 8.00 36.04 -20.31
N VAL A 62 9.00 36.87 -20.60
CA VAL A 62 9.15 38.21 -20.03
C VAL A 62 9.17 39.24 -21.15
N GLY A 63 8.39 40.32 -21.00
CA GLY A 63 8.40 41.44 -21.91
C GLY A 63 9.64 42.32 -21.71
N ASP A 64 10.22 42.82 -22.80
CA ASP A 64 11.34 43.78 -22.77
C ASP A 64 10.92 45.22 -23.14
N GLY A 65 9.61 45.46 -23.22
CA GLY A 65 9.02 46.71 -23.72
C GLY A 65 8.68 46.69 -25.22
N SER A 66 9.18 45.71 -25.98
CA SER A 66 8.97 45.59 -27.43
C SER A 66 8.47 44.22 -27.86
N ASP A 67 9.01 43.15 -27.28
CA ASP A 67 8.68 41.75 -27.58
C ASP A 67 8.57 40.92 -26.30
N TRP A 68 7.86 39.79 -26.40
CA TRP A 68 7.85 38.77 -25.36
C TRP A 68 9.01 37.81 -25.58
N ILE A 69 9.96 37.77 -24.65
CA ILE A 69 11.13 36.90 -24.69
C ILE A 69 10.85 35.63 -23.90
N GLU A 70 10.93 34.48 -24.55
CA GLU A 70 10.75 33.18 -23.89
C GLU A 70 11.94 32.90 -22.94
N LEU A 71 11.62 32.55 -21.69
CA LEU A 71 12.60 32.20 -20.67
C LEU A 71 12.71 30.68 -20.46
N GLY A 72 11.69 29.91 -20.87
CA GLY A 72 11.65 28.46 -20.76
C GLY A 72 10.25 27.96 -20.40
N THR A 73 10.11 26.67 -20.10
CA THR A 73 8.81 26.04 -19.81
C THR A 73 8.76 25.55 -18.37
N ILE A 74 7.75 25.96 -17.60
CA ILE A 74 7.48 25.39 -16.28
C ILE A 74 7.01 23.95 -16.50
N GLY A 75 7.85 23.00 -16.08
CA GLY A 75 7.61 21.56 -16.25
C GLY A 75 8.56 20.85 -17.21
N SER A 76 9.32 21.60 -18.03
CA SER A 76 10.43 21.03 -18.80
C SER A 76 11.75 21.53 -18.21
N GLY A 77 12.46 20.64 -17.52
CA GLY A 77 13.82 20.93 -17.08
C GLY A 77 14.69 21.25 -18.29
N GLY A 78 15.18 22.49 -18.34
CA GLY A 78 16.30 22.98 -19.16
C GLY A 78 16.53 22.32 -20.52
N SER A 79 16.02 22.95 -21.59
CA SER A 79 16.52 22.73 -22.95
C SER A 79 17.91 23.34 -23.12
N GLY A 80 18.92 22.67 -22.57
CA GLY A 80 20.29 22.69 -23.09
C GLY A 80 20.44 21.46 -23.99
N GLY A 81 20.68 21.68 -25.28
CA GLY A 81 20.58 20.64 -26.30
C GLY A 81 21.34 19.34 -26.03
N SER A 82 20.60 18.23 -26.07
CA SER A 82 21.05 16.92 -26.57
C SER A 82 19.79 16.21 -27.08
N GLY A 83 19.84 15.60 -28.26
CA GLY A 83 18.69 15.02 -28.96
C GLY A 83 18.14 13.73 -28.34
N GLY A 84 17.94 13.70 -27.03
CA GLY A 84 17.29 12.60 -26.32
C GLY A 84 15.81 12.90 -26.09
N SER A 85 14.94 11.92 -26.36
CA SER A 85 13.52 11.99 -26.01
C SER A 85 13.36 12.18 -24.50
N SER A 86 12.38 12.99 -24.09
CA SER A 86 12.10 13.20 -22.67
C SER A 86 11.57 11.92 -22.01
N LEU A 87 11.70 11.78 -20.68
CA LEU A 87 11.15 10.64 -19.94
C LEU A 87 9.66 10.43 -20.25
N THR A 88 8.88 11.51 -20.29
CA THR A 88 7.45 11.45 -20.57
C THR A 88 7.17 10.90 -21.97
N GLU A 89 7.90 11.35 -22.99
CA GLU A 89 7.77 10.84 -24.36
C GLU A 89 8.11 9.34 -24.44
N LEU A 90 9.17 8.91 -23.75
CA LEU A 90 9.58 7.51 -23.73
C LEU A 90 8.52 6.61 -23.09
N LEU A 91 7.92 7.06 -21.98
CA LEU A 91 6.84 6.34 -21.29
C LEU A 91 5.57 6.29 -22.13
N LEU A 92 5.16 7.42 -22.74
CA LEU A 92 3.99 7.45 -23.64
C LEU A 92 4.19 6.59 -24.89
N GLY A 93 5.45 6.39 -25.30
CA GLY A 93 5.83 5.42 -26.32
C GLY A 93 5.75 3.95 -25.90
N GLY A 94 5.34 3.66 -24.66
CA GLY A 94 5.18 2.29 -24.14
C GLY A 94 6.47 1.65 -23.62
N ASN A 95 7.55 2.42 -23.47
CA ASN A 95 8.83 1.86 -23.00
C ASN A 95 8.89 1.80 -21.47
N VAL A 96 9.55 0.76 -20.96
CA VAL A 96 10.07 0.74 -19.60
C VAL A 96 11.37 1.56 -19.58
N VAL A 97 11.52 2.49 -18.64
CA VAL A 97 12.66 3.41 -18.61
C VAL A 97 13.45 3.26 -17.32
N ALA A 98 14.73 2.94 -17.43
CA ALA A 98 15.67 2.93 -16.32
C ALA A 98 16.31 4.32 -16.13
N VAL A 99 16.20 4.85 -14.92
CA VAL A 99 16.80 6.12 -14.45
C VAL A 99 17.78 5.78 -13.35
N ALA A 100 19.09 5.88 -13.61
CA ALA A 100 20.12 5.47 -12.65
C ALA A 100 21.07 6.61 -12.30
N ARG A 101 21.72 6.51 -11.12
CA ARG A 101 22.68 7.51 -10.63
C ARG A 101 23.86 7.76 -11.58
N ASN A 102 24.37 6.70 -12.19
CA ASN A 102 25.59 6.74 -13.01
C ASN A 102 25.33 6.61 -14.52
N LEU A 103 24.09 6.81 -14.96
CA LEU A 103 23.76 6.84 -16.38
C LEU A 103 23.91 8.27 -16.93
N ALA A 104 24.58 8.40 -18.08
CA ALA A 104 24.69 9.68 -18.78
C ALA A 104 23.37 10.10 -19.44
N ASP A 105 22.59 9.13 -19.92
CA ASP A 105 21.30 9.30 -20.58
C ASP A 105 20.30 8.24 -20.11
N LEU A 106 19.00 8.52 -20.27
CA LEU A 106 17.93 7.55 -19.99
C LEU A 106 18.14 6.27 -20.81
N ARG A 107 17.84 5.11 -20.20
CA ARG A 107 17.87 3.82 -20.90
C ARG A 107 16.47 3.24 -20.99
N THR A 108 16.09 2.82 -22.18
CA THR A 108 14.78 2.22 -22.43
C THR A 108 14.91 0.74 -22.69
N VAL A 109 13.90 0.01 -22.25
CA VAL A 109 13.65 -1.38 -22.60
C VAL A 109 12.26 -1.41 -23.24
N SER A 110 12.19 -1.92 -24.47
CA SER A 110 10.93 -2.08 -25.19
C SER A 110 10.26 -3.39 -24.74
N PRO A 111 9.03 -3.36 -24.18
CA PRO A 111 8.28 -4.58 -23.88
C PRO A 111 7.98 -5.45 -25.11
N ALA A 112 8.14 -4.94 -26.33
CA ALA A 112 7.95 -5.72 -27.55
C ALA A 112 9.22 -6.51 -27.96
N GLU A 113 10.37 -6.23 -27.34
CA GLU A 113 11.66 -6.81 -27.72
C GLU A 113 12.27 -7.72 -26.64
N SER A 114 11.65 -7.77 -25.46
CA SER A 114 12.08 -8.60 -24.34
C SER A 114 10.88 -9.24 -23.64
N ASP A 115 11.04 -10.50 -23.26
CA ASP A 115 10.08 -11.24 -22.44
C ASP A 115 10.19 -10.86 -20.95
N THR A 116 11.24 -10.13 -20.58
CA THR A 116 11.53 -9.71 -19.19
C THR A 116 11.86 -8.22 -19.04
N PRO A 117 11.02 -7.31 -19.58
CA PRO A 117 11.40 -5.90 -19.72
C PRO A 117 11.59 -5.15 -18.40
N VAL A 118 10.90 -5.55 -17.32
CA VAL A 118 11.06 -4.92 -16.00
C VAL A 118 12.35 -5.42 -15.35
N GLN A 119 12.63 -6.72 -15.45
CA GLN A 119 13.90 -7.29 -14.95
C GLN A 119 15.10 -6.70 -15.69
N ASP A 120 15.05 -6.58 -17.03
CA ASP A 120 16.13 -6.00 -17.82
C ASP A 120 16.43 -4.56 -17.41
N ALA A 121 15.39 -3.77 -17.10
CA ALA A 121 15.57 -2.40 -16.60
C ALA A 121 16.21 -2.39 -15.21
N LEU A 122 15.85 -3.32 -14.32
CA LEU A 122 16.50 -3.48 -13.01
C LEU A 122 17.98 -3.88 -13.15
N ASP A 123 18.32 -4.74 -14.10
CA ASP A 123 19.70 -5.15 -14.39
C ASP A 123 20.54 -3.95 -14.84
N VAL A 124 19.96 -3.04 -15.64
CA VAL A 124 20.59 -1.75 -15.98
C VAL A 124 20.83 -0.92 -14.72
N LEU A 125 19.88 -0.82 -13.79
CA LEU A 125 20.08 -0.07 -12.54
C LEU A 125 21.20 -0.69 -11.68
N ALA A 126 21.22 -2.01 -11.55
CA ALA A 126 22.22 -2.73 -10.76
C ALA A 126 23.64 -2.46 -11.27
N ALA A 127 23.83 -2.47 -12.59
CA ALA A 127 25.12 -2.15 -13.22
C ALA A 127 25.53 -0.67 -13.06
N ASN A 128 24.60 0.22 -12.65
CA ASN A 128 24.79 1.67 -12.62
C ASN A 128 24.52 2.30 -11.25
N GLY A 129 24.60 1.52 -10.16
CA GLY A 129 24.54 2.03 -8.78
C GLY A 129 23.13 2.30 -8.24
N GLY A 130 22.14 1.56 -8.74
CA GLY A 130 20.74 1.68 -8.34
C GLY A 130 20.02 2.84 -9.04
N GLY A 131 18.77 3.09 -8.62
CA GLY A 131 17.91 4.10 -9.21
C GLY A 131 16.46 3.65 -9.31
N GLN A 132 15.79 4.04 -10.39
CA GLN A 132 14.36 3.83 -10.57
C GLN A 132 14.01 3.29 -11.95
N VAL A 133 13.21 2.24 -11.98
CA VAL A 133 12.47 1.78 -13.16
C VAL A 133 11.16 2.55 -13.20
N ARG A 134 10.92 3.27 -14.30
CA ARG A 134 9.66 3.92 -14.62
C ARG A 134 8.87 3.05 -15.58
N LEU A 135 7.65 2.72 -15.19
CA LEU A 135 6.75 1.90 -16.00
C LEU A 135 5.83 2.80 -16.86
N PRO A 136 5.57 2.40 -18.12
CA PRO A 136 4.67 3.12 -19.02
C PRO A 136 3.19 2.98 -18.60
N PRO A 137 2.27 3.76 -19.18
CA PRO A 137 0.85 3.44 -19.13
C PRO A 137 0.55 2.15 -19.91
N GLY A 138 -0.46 1.41 -19.47
CA GLY A 138 -0.87 0.14 -20.07
C GLY A 138 -0.33 -1.07 -19.31
N VAL A 139 -0.20 -2.19 -20.04
CA VAL A 139 0.25 -3.47 -19.49
C VAL A 139 1.65 -3.76 -20.00
N VAL A 140 2.57 -4.05 -19.07
CA VAL A 140 3.88 -4.62 -19.37
C VAL A 140 3.81 -6.11 -19.02
N GLU A 141 4.01 -6.97 -20.02
CA GLU A 141 4.12 -8.41 -19.80
C GLU A 141 5.54 -8.75 -19.34
N GLU A 142 5.65 -9.70 -18.40
CA GLU A 142 6.90 -10.08 -17.76
C GLU A 142 6.84 -11.58 -17.46
N THR A 143 7.77 -12.36 -18.03
CA THR A 143 7.76 -13.82 -17.86
C THR A 143 8.19 -14.25 -16.45
N GLY A 144 8.78 -13.33 -15.68
CA GLY A 144 8.96 -13.46 -14.24
C GLY A 144 10.02 -14.49 -13.78
N PRO A 145 10.33 -14.53 -12.47
CA PRO A 145 9.93 -13.54 -11.47
C PRO A 145 10.85 -12.31 -11.54
N ILE A 146 10.31 -11.14 -11.18
CA ILE A 146 11.06 -9.90 -11.01
C ILE A 146 11.88 -10.00 -9.72
N ARG A 147 13.18 -9.75 -9.78
CA ARG A 147 14.14 -9.84 -8.67
C ARG A 147 14.81 -8.48 -8.42
N PRO A 148 14.24 -7.63 -7.55
CA PRO A 148 14.80 -6.33 -7.21
C PRO A 148 16.26 -6.42 -6.74
N TYR A 149 17.04 -5.38 -7.03
CA TYR A 149 18.38 -5.21 -6.46
C TYR A 149 18.30 -4.21 -5.29
N GLU A 150 19.34 -4.15 -4.48
CA GLU A 150 19.43 -3.07 -3.49
C GLU A 150 19.44 -1.68 -4.16
N ASP A 151 18.94 -0.67 -3.46
CA ASP A 151 18.86 0.72 -3.96
C ASP A 151 18.07 0.86 -5.27
N THR A 152 17.03 0.03 -5.48
CA THR A 152 16.18 0.10 -6.68
C THR A 152 14.72 0.38 -6.38
N GLU A 153 14.08 1.10 -7.29
CA GLU A 153 12.65 1.39 -7.22
C GLU A 153 11.94 0.93 -8.50
N ILE A 154 10.70 0.47 -8.36
CA ILE A 154 9.77 0.23 -9.48
C ILE A 154 8.58 1.17 -9.29
N ARG A 155 8.38 2.10 -10.23
CA ARG A 155 7.32 3.11 -10.16
C ARG A 155 6.45 3.17 -11.40
N GLY A 156 5.15 2.98 -11.19
CA GLY A 156 4.11 3.24 -12.19
C GLY A 156 3.52 4.64 -12.12
N LEU A 157 2.54 4.89 -12.97
CA LEU A 157 1.80 6.16 -13.05
C LEU A 157 0.50 6.16 -12.22
N GLY A 158 0.24 5.07 -11.49
CA GLY A 158 -0.98 4.81 -10.74
C GLY A 158 -1.53 3.42 -11.07
N VAL A 159 -2.14 2.78 -10.08
CA VAL A 159 -2.59 1.37 -10.17
C VAL A 159 -3.65 1.11 -11.25
N GLU A 160 -4.39 2.13 -11.66
CA GLU A 160 -5.37 2.05 -12.77
C GLU A 160 -4.74 2.29 -14.15
N VAL A 161 -3.56 2.92 -14.17
CA VAL A 161 -2.88 3.37 -15.40
C VAL A 161 -1.80 2.40 -15.83
N THR A 162 -1.07 1.83 -14.87
CA THR A 162 0.10 0.98 -15.11
C THR A 162 -0.10 -0.39 -14.47
N LYS A 163 0.14 -1.44 -15.26
CA LYS A 163 0.03 -2.84 -14.83
C LYS A 163 1.25 -3.62 -15.28
N ILE A 164 1.75 -4.49 -14.41
CA ILE A 164 2.68 -5.56 -14.76
C ILE A 164 1.87 -6.85 -14.76
N SER A 165 1.92 -7.64 -15.84
CA SER A 165 1.27 -8.95 -15.90
C SER A 165 2.32 -10.04 -15.99
N ILE A 166 2.32 -10.93 -15.00
CA ILE A 166 3.25 -12.05 -14.92
C ILE A 166 2.70 -13.18 -15.79
N THR A 167 3.44 -13.55 -16.83
CA THR A 167 3.01 -14.52 -17.84
C THR A 167 3.58 -15.91 -17.61
N GLY A 168 4.71 -16.03 -16.90
CA GLY A 168 5.26 -17.32 -16.48
C GLY A 168 4.36 -18.01 -15.45
N GLN A 169 4.05 -19.28 -15.68
CA GLN A 169 3.26 -20.10 -14.76
C GLN A 169 3.97 -21.42 -14.46
N PRO A 170 4.03 -21.88 -13.21
CA PRO A 170 3.65 -21.20 -11.96
C PRO A 170 4.84 -20.38 -11.42
N VAL A 171 4.89 -19.07 -11.73
CA VAL A 171 6.03 -18.21 -11.36
C VAL A 171 5.60 -17.14 -10.35
N ASP A 172 6.51 -16.77 -9.45
CA ASP A 172 6.32 -15.65 -8.51
C ASP A 172 6.25 -14.32 -9.28
N GLY A 173 5.61 -13.31 -8.69
CA GLY A 173 5.60 -11.96 -9.26
C GLY A 173 6.91 -11.23 -9.00
N ILE A 174 7.08 -10.78 -7.76
CA ILE A 174 8.30 -10.15 -7.25
C ILE A 174 8.91 -11.08 -6.20
N ARG A 175 10.17 -11.47 -6.42
CA ARG A 175 10.87 -12.41 -5.57
C ARG A 175 12.13 -11.80 -4.98
N PHE A 176 12.21 -11.81 -3.65
CA PHE A 176 13.39 -11.49 -2.87
C PHE A 176 14.11 -12.80 -2.52
N ASP A 177 15.16 -13.13 -3.30
CA ASP A 177 15.90 -14.40 -3.19
C ASP A 177 17.43 -14.24 -3.23
N ARG A 178 17.93 -13.00 -3.24
CA ARG A 178 19.36 -12.73 -3.43
C ARG A 178 20.18 -13.20 -2.23
N GLU A 179 21.29 -13.88 -2.52
CA GLU A 179 22.27 -14.37 -1.54
C GLU A 179 22.84 -13.30 -0.61
N SER A 180 22.89 -12.05 -1.07
CA SER A 180 23.35 -10.89 -0.29
C SER A 180 22.28 -10.32 0.64
N GLY A 181 21.04 -10.79 0.55
CA GLY A 181 19.88 -10.00 0.97
C GLY A 181 19.62 -8.84 0.01
N THR A 182 18.52 -8.12 0.25
CA THR A 182 18.12 -6.97 -0.56
C THR A 182 17.71 -5.83 0.37
N SER A 183 18.09 -4.58 0.05
CA SER A 183 17.72 -3.45 0.91
C SER A 183 17.40 -2.17 0.15
N ARG A 184 16.62 -1.26 0.76
CA ARG A 184 16.25 0.05 0.19
C ARG A 184 15.54 -0.12 -1.16
N VAL A 185 14.46 -0.89 -1.16
CA VAL A 185 13.64 -1.16 -2.35
C VAL A 185 12.31 -0.43 -2.25
N VAL A 186 11.84 0.14 -3.35
CA VAL A 186 10.52 0.77 -3.42
C VAL A 186 9.65 0.14 -4.51
N LEU A 187 8.41 -0.20 -4.18
CA LEU A 187 7.38 -0.67 -5.12
C LEU A 187 6.18 0.27 -5.02
N ASP A 188 5.83 0.99 -6.10
CA ASP A 188 4.79 2.02 -6.00
C ASP A 188 4.04 2.32 -7.30
N GLY A 189 2.72 2.45 -7.21
CA GLY A 189 1.89 3.05 -8.25
C GLY A 189 1.58 2.15 -9.44
N PHE A 190 1.48 0.83 -9.26
CA PHE A 190 1.11 -0.11 -10.34
C PHE A 190 0.27 -1.28 -9.81
N ALA A 191 -0.44 -1.96 -10.70
CA ALA A 191 -1.03 -3.27 -10.41
C ALA A 191 -0.06 -4.39 -10.79
N LEU A 192 0.06 -5.41 -9.95
CA LEU A 192 0.81 -6.64 -10.21
C LEU A 192 -0.18 -7.79 -10.40
N ASN A 193 -0.36 -8.17 -11.66
CA ASN A 193 -1.33 -9.16 -12.07
C ASN A 193 -0.67 -10.53 -12.21
N GLY A 194 -1.25 -11.52 -11.54
CA GLY A 194 -1.09 -12.92 -11.93
C GLY A 194 -1.93 -13.23 -13.16
N PRO A 195 -1.91 -14.48 -13.62
CA PRO A 195 -2.65 -14.90 -14.81
C PRO A 195 -4.18 -14.89 -14.65
N GLY A 196 -4.70 -14.85 -13.41
CA GLY A 196 -6.12 -14.87 -13.13
C GLY A 196 -6.80 -16.21 -13.41
N GLY A 197 -8.13 -16.24 -13.22
CA GLY A 197 -8.93 -17.45 -13.38
C GLY A 197 -8.51 -18.53 -12.39
N THR A 198 -8.45 -19.79 -12.86
CA THR A 198 -8.08 -20.96 -12.04
C THR A 198 -6.66 -21.46 -12.31
N ALA A 199 -5.83 -20.65 -12.99
CA ALA A 199 -4.46 -21.04 -13.34
C ALA A 199 -3.58 -21.11 -12.09
N GLU A 200 -2.69 -22.10 -12.00
CA GLU A 200 -1.71 -22.15 -10.91
C GLU A 200 -0.76 -20.96 -10.98
N THR A 201 -0.50 -20.33 -9.82
CA THR A 201 0.42 -19.19 -9.71
C THR A 201 1.48 -19.45 -8.66
N GLY A 202 2.61 -18.75 -8.76
CA GLY A 202 3.48 -18.52 -7.61
C GLY A 202 2.87 -17.51 -6.63
N VAL A 203 3.71 -16.88 -5.82
CA VAL A 203 3.33 -15.82 -4.88
C VAL A 203 3.55 -14.45 -5.51
N ALA A 204 2.64 -13.49 -5.28
CA ALA A 204 2.78 -12.16 -5.88
C ALA A 204 4.03 -11.40 -5.37
N VAL A 205 4.26 -11.38 -4.06
CA VAL A 205 5.50 -10.89 -3.42
C VAL A 205 6.05 -11.96 -2.50
N HIS A 206 7.24 -12.47 -2.79
CA HIS A 206 7.81 -13.65 -2.16
C HIS A 206 9.20 -13.39 -1.57
N HIS A 207 9.34 -13.51 -0.26
CA HIS A 207 10.64 -13.48 0.43
C HIS A 207 11.07 -14.91 0.72
N THR A 208 12.08 -15.39 -0.01
CA THR A 208 12.47 -16.82 -0.02
C THR A 208 13.87 -17.09 0.51
N ASN A 209 14.73 -16.07 0.52
CA ASN A 209 16.11 -16.23 0.95
C ASN A 209 16.69 -14.90 1.42
N ARG A 210 17.41 -14.96 2.55
CA ARG A 210 18.03 -13.82 3.23
C ARG A 210 17.03 -12.72 3.59
N ASP A 211 17.51 -11.82 4.43
CA ASP A 211 16.69 -10.74 4.94
C ASP A 211 16.49 -9.64 3.88
N THR A 212 15.27 -9.10 3.84
CA THR A 212 14.96 -7.87 3.11
C THR A 212 14.94 -6.72 4.10
N GLN A 213 15.54 -5.57 3.80
CA GLN A 213 15.58 -4.44 4.74
C GLN A 213 15.13 -3.15 4.09
N ASP A 214 14.33 -2.34 4.78
CA ASP A 214 13.88 -1.04 4.26
C ASP A 214 13.18 -1.19 2.90
N LEU A 215 12.21 -2.12 2.83
CA LEU A 215 11.28 -2.22 1.71
C LEU A 215 10.12 -1.25 1.95
N ARG A 216 9.86 -0.38 0.98
CA ARG A 216 8.68 0.47 0.96
C ARG A 216 7.73 0.05 -0.16
N VAL A 217 6.52 -0.33 0.20
CA VAL A 217 5.42 -0.54 -0.73
C VAL A 217 4.47 0.65 -0.60
N GLY A 218 4.34 1.44 -1.66
CA GLY A 218 3.42 2.57 -1.71
C GLY A 218 1.99 2.10 -1.97
N ARG A 219 1.41 2.49 -3.11
CA ARG A 219 0.10 2.00 -3.55
C ARG A 219 0.25 0.89 -4.57
N ILE A 220 -0.20 -0.33 -4.24
CA ILE A 220 -0.15 -1.49 -5.14
C ILE A 220 -1.50 -2.22 -5.16
N VAL A 221 -1.84 -2.80 -6.32
CA VAL A 221 -2.97 -3.72 -6.48
C VAL A 221 -2.42 -5.09 -6.83
N PHE A 222 -2.86 -6.14 -6.14
CA PHE A 222 -2.65 -7.53 -6.55
C PHE A 222 -3.93 -8.08 -7.17
N TRP A 223 -3.83 -8.68 -8.35
CA TRP A 223 -4.97 -9.28 -9.03
C TRP A 223 -4.65 -10.65 -9.60
N GLY A 224 -5.57 -11.61 -9.48
CA GLY A 224 -5.50 -12.87 -10.21
C GLY A 224 -4.41 -13.84 -9.74
N TRP A 225 -4.11 -13.87 -8.44
CA TRP A 225 -3.14 -14.78 -7.82
C TRP A 225 -3.87 -15.93 -7.11
N ASN A 226 -3.55 -17.18 -7.44
CA ASN A 226 -4.15 -18.38 -6.85
C ASN A 226 -3.21 -19.07 -5.84
N ASN A 227 -2.49 -18.23 -5.11
CA ASN A 227 -1.60 -18.57 -4.01
C ASN A 227 -1.63 -17.37 -3.03
N SER A 228 -0.66 -17.24 -2.13
CA SER A 228 -0.50 -16.02 -1.34
C SER A 228 -0.12 -14.82 -2.22
N VAL A 229 -0.53 -13.61 -1.82
CA VAL A 229 -0.06 -12.37 -2.45
C VAL A 229 1.18 -11.81 -1.78
N TYR A 230 1.40 -12.16 -0.52
CA TYR A 230 2.58 -11.75 0.23
C TYR A 230 3.04 -12.91 1.10
N ARG A 231 4.19 -13.52 0.80
CA ARG A 231 4.74 -14.62 1.59
C ARG A 231 6.15 -14.31 2.07
N VAL A 232 6.39 -14.59 3.33
CA VAL A 232 7.71 -14.67 3.95
C VAL A 232 7.92 -16.11 4.38
N ASP A 233 8.88 -16.77 3.75
CA ASP A 233 9.24 -18.15 4.08
C ASP A 233 9.91 -18.26 5.45
N GLU A 234 10.05 -19.49 5.93
CA GLU A 234 10.80 -19.78 7.14
C GLU A 234 12.26 -19.32 7.00
N ASP A 235 12.87 -18.93 8.12
CA ASP A 235 14.25 -18.42 8.18
C ASP A 235 14.52 -17.13 7.38
N VAL A 236 13.47 -16.40 7.00
CA VAL A 236 13.57 -15.10 6.31
C VAL A 236 12.93 -14.00 7.15
N GLY A 237 13.64 -12.88 7.35
CA GLY A 237 13.09 -11.71 8.03
C GLY A 237 13.06 -10.49 7.11
N PRO A 238 11.90 -9.91 6.79
CA PRO A 238 11.82 -8.53 6.34
C PRO A 238 11.98 -7.57 7.54
N PHE A 239 12.89 -6.60 7.43
CA PHE A 239 13.29 -5.65 8.46
C PHE A 239 12.81 -4.26 8.08
N GLN A 240 12.09 -3.59 8.98
CA GLN A 240 11.73 -2.18 8.83
C GLN A 240 10.94 -1.91 7.55
N CYS A 241 10.10 -2.86 7.12
CA CYS A 241 9.34 -2.72 5.89
C CYS A 241 8.03 -1.96 6.15
N ARG A 242 7.65 -1.10 5.21
CA ARG A 242 6.50 -0.21 5.31
C ARG A 242 5.60 -0.34 4.08
N HIS A 243 4.32 -0.60 4.31
CA HIS A 243 3.33 -0.77 3.26
C HIS A 243 2.23 0.26 3.45
N ASP A 244 2.09 1.21 2.52
CA ASP A 244 1.16 2.33 2.66
C ASP A 244 -0.29 1.89 2.31
N GLN A 245 -0.52 1.34 1.11
CA GLN A 245 -1.84 0.84 0.69
C GLN A 245 -1.74 -0.36 -0.26
N ILE A 246 -2.27 -1.50 0.18
CA ILE A 246 -2.38 -2.73 -0.62
C ILE A 246 -3.85 -3.04 -0.88
N THR A 247 -4.20 -3.29 -2.13
CA THR A 247 -5.53 -3.78 -2.52
C THR A 247 -5.42 -5.13 -3.21
N VAL A 248 -6.30 -6.07 -2.89
CA VAL A 248 -6.31 -7.42 -3.45
C VAL A 248 -7.67 -7.73 -4.05
N TYR A 249 -7.69 -8.17 -5.31
CA TYR A 249 -8.92 -8.54 -6.02
C TYR A 249 -8.74 -9.84 -6.80
N GLY A 250 -9.75 -10.72 -6.75
CA GLY A 250 -9.74 -11.91 -7.61
C GLY A 250 -8.54 -12.82 -7.35
N CYS A 251 -8.05 -12.83 -6.10
CA CYS A 251 -7.01 -13.75 -5.65
C CYS A 251 -7.63 -14.82 -4.76
N ASP A 252 -7.05 -16.01 -4.77
CA ASP A 252 -7.53 -17.17 -4.04
C ASP A 252 -6.32 -17.84 -3.38
N ALA A 253 -6.15 -17.64 -2.06
CA ALA A 253 -5.04 -18.25 -1.34
C ALA A 253 -5.25 -19.75 -1.08
N GLY A 254 -6.45 -20.28 -1.36
CA GLY A 254 -6.79 -21.68 -1.20
C GLY A 254 -6.36 -22.31 0.11
N ASP A 255 -5.50 -23.32 0.01
CA ASP A 255 -5.01 -24.14 1.12
C ASP A 255 -3.74 -23.59 1.80
N GLN A 256 -3.28 -22.40 1.41
CA GLN A 256 -2.16 -21.74 2.08
C GLN A 256 -2.60 -21.21 3.45
N ASP A 257 -1.66 -20.97 4.38
CA ASP A 257 -2.02 -20.50 5.73
C ASP A 257 -2.67 -19.10 5.68
N GLY A 258 -2.35 -18.29 4.66
CA GLY A 258 -3.02 -17.02 4.42
C GLY A 258 -2.69 -16.34 3.09
N LEU A 259 -3.50 -15.34 2.74
CA LEU A 259 -3.27 -14.45 1.60
C LEU A 259 -2.02 -13.58 1.83
N PHE A 260 -1.88 -13.05 3.04
CA PHE A 260 -0.63 -12.56 3.62
C PHE A 260 -0.11 -13.61 4.60
N GLU A 261 1.11 -14.08 4.40
CA GLU A 261 1.62 -15.27 5.07
C GLU A 261 3.04 -15.07 5.58
N PHE A 262 3.18 -14.92 6.90
CA PHE A 262 4.47 -14.76 7.57
C PHE A 262 4.84 -16.06 8.29
N ARG A 263 5.57 -16.95 7.61
CA ARG A 263 5.93 -18.29 8.13
C ARG A 263 7.16 -18.27 9.03
N SER A 264 8.03 -17.28 8.87
CA SER A 264 9.23 -17.15 9.70
C SER A 264 8.91 -17.07 11.18
N TRP A 265 9.75 -17.71 12.00
CA TRP A 265 9.65 -17.71 13.46
C TRP A 265 10.31 -16.47 14.09
N TYR A 266 11.08 -15.70 13.31
CA TYR A 266 11.63 -14.41 13.69
C TYR A 266 11.26 -13.33 12.67
N GLY A 267 11.45 -12.08 13.06
CA GLY A 267 11.26 -10.96 12.16
C GLY A 267 11.17 -9.66 12.96
N PRO A 268 11.80 -8.57 12.53
CA PRO A 268 11.53 -7.26 13.10
C PRO A 268 10.14 -6.75 12.74
N ALA A 269 9.84 -5.55 13.20
CA ALA A 269 8.60 -4.86 12.90
C ALA A 269 8.44 -4.51 11.42
N ASN A 270 7.30 -4.90 10.86
CA ASN A 270 6.76 -4.38 9.62
C ASN A 270 5.43 -3.68 9.90
N TRP A 271 5.14 -2.67 9.08
CA TRP A 271 3.93 -1.89 9.19
C TRP A 271 3.14 -1.91 7.89
N PHE A 272 1.82 -1.97 8.02
CA PHE A 272 0.83 -1.89 6.97
C PHE A 272 -0.19 -0.82 7.33
N GLY A 273 -0.36 0.19 6.47
CA GLY A 273 -1.39 1.21 6.63
C GLY A 273 -2.76 0.63 6.34
N THR A 274 -3.08 0.44 5.06
CA THR A 274 -4.37 -0.14 4.65
C THR A 274 -4.18 -1.39 3.81
N ILE A 275 -4.84 -2.47 4.22
CA ILE A 275 -5.07 -3.67 3.43
C ILE A 275 -6.56 -3.74 3.11
N ALA A 276 -6.90 -3.78 1.83
CA ALA A 276 -8.26 -4.02 1.34
C ALA A 276 -8.27 -5.32 0.51
N ALA A 277 -8.84 -6.40 1.05
CA ALA A 277 -8.75 -7.73 0.44
C ALA A 277 -10.12 -8.31 0.08
N TYR A 278 -10.32 -8.62 -1.20
CA TYR A 278 -11.55 -9.23 -1.71
C TYR A 278 -11.21 -10.54 -2.43
N PRO A 279 -10.82 -11.59 -1.67
CA PRO A 279 -10.51 -12.88 -2.24
C PRO A 279 -11.74 -13.54 -2.87
N VAL A 280 -11.48 -14.47 -3.78
CA VAL A 280 -12.48 -15.31 -4.46
C VAL A 280 -12.26 -16.79 -4.11
N THR A 281 -13.07 -17.67 -4.68
CA THR A 281 -12.98 -19.14 -4.45
C THR A 281 -12.84 -19.91 -5.75
N ASP A 282 -12.55 -19.23 -6.85
CA ASP A 282 -12.63 -19.79 -8.19
C ASP A 282 -11.65 -20.96 -8.38
N ALA A 283 -10.49 -20.92 -7.71
CA ALA A 283 -9.45 -21.95 -7.84
C ALA A 283 -9.58 -23.04 -6.77
N SER A 284 -9.79 -22.66 -5.50
CA SER A 284 -9.74 -23.57 -4.36
C SER A 284 -11.11 -24.07 -3.89
N GLY A 285 -12.17 -23.32 -4.16
CA GLY A 285 -13.49 -23.54 -3.58
C GLY A 285 -13.55 -23.31 -2.05
N ALA A 286 -12.51 -22.71 -1.44
CA ALA A 286 -12.36 -22.58 0.00
C ALA A 286 -12.40 -21.12 0.48
N ASN A 287 -12.76 -20.94 1.75
CA ASN A 287 -12.54 -19.67 2.43
C ASN A 287 -11.05 -19.30 2.41
N THR A 288 -10.74 -18.03 2.22
CA THR A 288 -9.36 -17.52 2.35
C THR A 288 -9.12 -16.99 3.76
N THR A 289 -8.06 -17.44 4.43
CA THR A 289 -7.49 -16.71 5.57
C THR A 289 -6.77 -15.47 5.05
N VAL A 290 -7.13 -14.27 5.53
CA VAL A 290 -6.59 -13.03 4.97
C VAL A 290 -5.18 -12.75 5.48
N PHE A 291 -4.96 -12.78 6.79
CA PHE A 291 -3.64 -12.50 7.37
C PHE A 291 -3.21 -13.59 8.34
N PHE A 292 -2.12 -14.28 8.01
CA PHE A 292 -1.49 -15.28 8.85
C PHE A 292 -0.10 -14.83 9.31
N SER A 293 0.19 -14.99 10.60
CA SER A 293 1.51 -14.72 11.15
C SER A 293 1.95 -15.73 12.20
N ARG A 294 3.11 -16.36 11.96
CA ARG A 294 3.80 -17.22 12.91
C ARG A 294 4.93 -16.50 13.64
N GLY A 295 5.51 -15.45 13.08
CA GLY A 295 6.58 -14.73 13.77
C GLY A 295 6.77 -13.29 13.33
N GLY A 296 7.74 -12.68 14.00
CA GLY A 296 8.05 -11.27 13.90
C GLY A 296 6.98 -10.34 14.44
N THR A 297 7.04 -9.07 14.07
CA THR A 297 6.09 -8.04 14.52
C THR A 297 5.36 -7.45 13.31
N GLN A 298 4.03 -7.55 13.29
CA GLN A 298 3.20 -7.03 12.21
C GLN A 298 2.16 -6.06 12.77
N THR A 299 2.23 -4.81 12.33
CA THR A 299 1.22 -3.79 12.67
C THR A 299 0.40 -3.46 11.43
N VAL A 300 -0.93 -3.50 11.54
CA VAL A 300 -1.87 -3.18 10.45
C VAL A 300 -2.89 -2.15 10.97
N ASP A 301 -2.89 -0.93 10.43
CA ASP A 301 -3.81 0.11 10.91
C ASP A 301 -5.27 -0.21 10.52
N TYR A 302 -5.48 -0.60 9.25
CA TYR A 302 -6.80 -0.93 8.71
C TYR A 302 -6.74 -2.21 7.87
N LEU A 303 -7.50 -3.22 8.28
CA LEU A 303 -7.74 -4.44 7.52
C LEU A 303 -9.22 -4.47 7.13
N THR A 304 -9.52 -4.25 5.85
CA THR A 304 -10.89 -4.36 5.31
C THR A 304 -10.94 -5.54 4.36
N MET A 305 -11.96 -6.38 4.49
CA MET A 305 -12.06 -7.58 3.67
C MET A 305 -13.49 -8.01 3.37
N GLY A 306 -13.69 -8.53 2.16
CA GLY A 306 -14.96 -9.06 1.70
C GLY A 306 -14.78 -10.34 0.88
N GLY A 307 -15.66 -10.58 -0.09
CA GLY A 307 -15.59 -11.77 -0.96
C GLY A 307 -15.67 -13.08 -0.16
N SER A 308 -14.68 -13.96 -0.36
CA SER A 308 -14.58 -15.28 0.29
C SER A 308 -13.76 -15.30 1.59
N SER A 309 -13.54 -14.13 2.21
CA SER A 309 -12.73 -14.02 3.42
C SER A 309 -13.32 -14.86 4.57
N GLY A 310 -12.60 -15.88 5.02
CA GLY A 310 -12.93 -16.67 6.20
C GLY A 310 -12.34 -16.04 7.44
N ILE A 311 -11.17 -16.54 7.87
CA ILE A 311 -10.44 -15.98 9.01
C ILE A 311 -9.75 -14.69 8.59
N ALA A 312 -10.04 -13.58 9.25
CA ALA A 312 -9.39 -12.29 9.02
C ALA A 312 -7.92 -12.32 9.47
N VAL A 313 -7.68 -12.80 10.69
CA VAL A 313 -6.37 -12.82 11.33
C VAL A 313 -6.17 -14.18 12.01
N ASP A 314 -5.11 -14.89 11.67
CA ASP A 314 -4.67 -16.10 12.37
C ASP A 314 -3.22 -15.93 12.83
N GLN A 315 -3.04 -15.88 14.14
CA GLN A 315 -1.74 -15.68 14.78
C GLN A 315 -1.34 -16.94 15.57
N THR A 316 -0.11 -17.40 15.35
CA THR A 316 0.48 -18.56 16.05
C THR A 316 1.86 -18.21 16.64
N TRP A 317 2.47 -19.18 17.32
CA TRP A 317 3.80 -19.12 17.95
C TRP A 317 3.97 -17.89 18.85
N ASP A 318 4.98 -17.07 18.56
CA ASP A 318 5.40 -15.89 19.30
C ASP A 318 5.30 -14.62 18.43
N ALA A 319 4.55 -14.67 17.33
CA ALA A 319 4.24 -13.49 16.54
C ALA A 319 3.65 -12.39 17.42
N VAL A 320 4.13 -11.17 17.22
CA VAL A 320 3.53 -9.96 17.78
C VAL A 320 2.67 -9.34 16.69
N VAL A 321 1.37 -9.24 16.92
CA VAL A 321 0.46 -8.63 15.94
C VAL A 321 -0.36 -7.51 16.56
N GLU A 322 -0.51 -6.41 15.83
CA GLU A 322 -1.32 -5.27 16.24
C GLU A 322 -2.22 -4.87 15.08
N PHE A 323 -3.52 -5.06 15.23
CA PHE A 323 -4.52 -4.67 14.24
C PHE A 323 -5.37 -3.54 14.80
N GLY A 324 -5.40 -2.39 14.13
CA GLY A 324 -6.24 -1.28 14.51
C GLY A 324 -7.72 -1.61 14.28
N ASN A 325 -8.18 -1.49 13.04
CA ASN A 325 -9.57 -1.75 12.69
C ASN A 325 -9.70 -2.92 11.72
N VAL A 326 -10.44 -3.94 12.14
CA VAL A 326 -10.78 -5.11 11.33
C VAL A 326 -12.23 -4.93 10.84
N HIS A 327 -12.42 -4.79 9.54
CA HIS A 327 -13.74 -4.70 8.90
C HIS A 327 -13.99 -5.98 8.10
N TRP A 328 -14.86 -6.84 8.62
CA TRP A 328 -15.17 -8.13 8.04
C TRP A 328 -16.57 -8.10 7.41
N GLU A 329 -16.61 -8.25 6.08
CA GLU A 329 -17.81 -8.14 5.26
C GLU A 329 -17.80 -9.14 4.08
N PRO A 330 -17.56 -10.44 4.33
CA PRO A 330 -17.60 -11.40 3.24
C PRO A 330 -19.03 -11.59 2.71
N THR A 331 -19.10 -11.97 1.45
CA THR A 331 -20.36 -12.12 0.70
C THR A 331 -20.49 -13.49 0.05
N THR A 332 -19.41 -14.28 0.04
CA THR A 332 -19.31 -15.54 -0.68
C THR A 332 -18.50 -16.60 0.07
N ASN A 333 -18.60 -16.68 1.40
CA ASN A 333 -17.97 -17.77 2.17
C ASN A 333 -18.50 -19.14 1.75
N PRO A 334 -17.64 -20.11 1.35
CA PRO A 334 -18.10 -21.48 1.13
C PRO A 334 -18.46 -22.22 2.42
N THR A 335 -17.84 -21.87 3.54
CA THR A 335 -18.08 -22.47 4.86
C THR A 335 -18.15 -21.42 5.96
N THR A 336 -18.81 -21.72 7.07
CA THR A 336 -18.77 -20.88 8.27
C THR A 336 -17.39 -21.00 8.92
N PRO A 337 -16.61 -19.92 9.05
CA PRO A 337 -15.34 -19.96 9.77
C PRO A 337 -15.58 -20.15 11.29
N PRO A 338 -14.67 -20.86 11.98
CA PRO A 338 -14.80 -21.11 13.42
C PRO A 338 -14.60 -19.85 14.26
N ALA A 339 -13.86 -18.87 13.75
CA ALA A 339 -13.83 -17.52 14.28
C ALA A 339 -13.36 -16.53 13.20
N ILE A 340 -13.72 -15.25 13.33
CA ILE A 340 -13.19 -14.19 12.45
C ILE A 340 -11.71 -13.93 12.76
N VAL A 341 -11.33 -13.89 14.03
CA VAL A 341 -9.95 -13.67 14.49
C VAL A 341 -9.52 -14.81 15.40
N ARG A 342 -8.37 -15.43 15.11
CA ARG A 342 -7.79 -16.55 15.86
C ARG A 342 -6.43 -16.14 16.41
N LEU A 343 -6.32 -16.06 17.73
CA LEU A 343 -5.09 -15.66 18.42
C LEU A 343 -4.60 -16.82 19.29
N ARG A 344 -3.66 -17.58 18.75
CA ARG A 344 -3.13 -18.81 19.35
C ARG A 344 -1.72 -18.59 19.89
N GLY A 345 -1.30 -19.43 20.82
CA GLY A 345 0.07 -19.41 21.35
C GLY A 345 0.44 -18.17 22.17
N HIS A 346 1.73 -18.02 22.51
CA HIS A 346 2.21 -17.08 23.54
C HIS A 346 2.50 -15.66 23.04
N GLY A 347 2.54 -15.46 21.72
CA GLY A 347 2.77 -14.15 21.10
C GLY A 347 1.80 -13.07 21.58
N THR A 348 2.25 -11.82 21.67
CA THR A 348 1.35 -10.71 22.05
C THR A 348 0.46 -10.36 20.86
N ALA A 349 -0.83 -10.13 21.09
CA ALA A 349 -1.72 -9.69 20.02
C ALA A 349 -2.71 -8.62 20.50
N SER A 350 -2.98 -7.63 19.68
CA SER A 350 -4.08 -6.68 19.89
C SER A 350 -4.93 -6.54 18.63
N VAL A 351 -6.25 -6.44 18.84
CA VAL A 351 -7.22 -5.98 17.85
C VAL A 351 -7.98 -4.82 18.50
N ASP A 352 -7.82 -3.59 18.00
CA ASP A 352 -8.42 -2.42 18.67
C ASP A 352 -9.94 -2.38 18.47
N SER A 353 -10.44 -2.76 17.29
CA SER A 353 -11.87 -2.99 17.06
C SER A 353 -12.16 -3.95 15.91
N LEU A 354 -13.32 -4.59 15.98
CA LEU A 354 -13.85 -5.42 14.89
C LEU A 354 -15.26 -4.99 14.52
N LYS A 355 -15.44 -4.64 13.25
CA LYS A 355 -16.71 -4.28 12.62
C LYS A 355 -17.17 -5.41 11.71
N HIS A 356 -18.36 -5.93 11.94
CA HIS A 356 -18.97 -7.02 11.19
C HIS A 356 -20.21 -6.52 10.44
N VAL A 357 -20.19 -6.65 9.12
CA VAL A 357 -21.22 -6.07 8.24
C VAL A 357 -22.05 -7.14 7.53
N THR A 358 -21.44 -8.23 7.07
CA THR A 358 -22.11 -9.34 6.40
C THR A 358 -21.37 -10.63 6.73
N GLY A 359 -22.01 -11.77 6.47
CA GLY A 359 -21.40 -13.09 6.67
C GLY A 359 -21.77 -13.70 8.01
N VAL A 360 -21.37 -14.96 8.18
CA VAL A 360 -21.67 -15.74 9.37
C VAL A 360 -20.39 -16.39 9.86
N ALA A 361 -20.10 -16.30 11.16
CA ALA A 361 -19.00 -16.99 11.83
C ALA A 361 -19.48 -17.65 13.12
N ASP A 362 -18.80 -18.70 13.59
CA ASP A 362 -19.19 -19.33 14.86
C ASP A 362 -18.88 -18.42 16.06
N TYR A 363 -17.72 -17.74 16.00
CA TYR A 363 -17.23 -16.78 16.98
C TYR A 363 -16.61 -15.56 16.31
N VAL A 364 -16.46 -14.47 17.07
CA VAL A 364 -15.68 -13.30 16.61
C VAL A 364 -14.21 -13.51 16.90
N TYR A 365 -13.88 -13.87 18.14
CA TYR A 365 -12.51 -14.13 18.59
C TYR A 365 -12.35 -15.56 19.11
N GLU A 366 -11.26 -16.23 18.73
CA GLU A 366 -10.79 -17.46 19.35
C GLU A 366 -9.45 -17.21 20.05
N LEU A 367 -9.34 -17.60 21.31
CA LEU A 367 -8.09 -17.68 22.07
C LEU A 367 -7.76 -19.15 22.28
N GLY A 368 -6.80 -19.64 21.50
CA GLY A 368 -6.59 -21.09 21.36
C GLY A 368 -5.18 -21.58 21.62
N TYR A 369 -5.07 -22.90 21.69
CA TYR A 369 -3.80 -23.60 21.78
C TYR A 369 -3.05 -23.48 20.45
N ASP A 370 -1.74 -23.32 20.53
CA ASP A 370 -0.86 -23.41 19.38
C ASP A 370 -0.06 -24.70 19.41
N ASP A 371 -0.31 -25.57 18.42
CA ASP A 371 0.40 -26.84 18.26
C ASP A 371 1.88 -26.63 17.92
N TYR A 372 2.25 -25.50 17.34
CA TYR A 372 3.63 -25.27 16.94
C TYR A 372 4.57 -25.09 18.14
N ASN A 373 4.19 -24.26 19.12
CA ASN A 373 5.00 -24.05 20.34
C ASN A 373 4.48 -24.80 21.58
N GLY A 374 3.33 -25.48 21.45
CA GLY A 374 2.70 -26.26 22.50
C GLY A 374 2.16 -25.42 23.66
N ARG A 375 1.74 -24.18 23.41
CA ARG A 375 1.31 -23.23 24.45
C ARG A 375 -0.12 -22.73 24.25
N GLY A 376 -0.76 -22.44 25.37
CA GLY A 376 -2.02 -21.68 25.40
C GLY A 376 -1.80 -20.18 25.13
N PRO A 377 -2.90 -19.42 24.97
CA PRO A 377 -2.88 -18.02 24.63
C PRO A 377 -2.37 -17.15 25.79
N ALA A 378 -1.59 -16.10 25.49
CA ALA A 378 -1.11 -15.12 26.47
C ALA A 378 -1.10 -13.69 25.90
N ARG A 379 -1.26 -12.68 26.77
CA ARG A 379 -1.12 -11.25 26.42
C ARG A 379 -1.95 -10.81 25.21
N LYS A 380 -3.18 -11.32 25.09
CA LYS A 380 -4.10 -10.92 24.03
C LYS A 380 -4.94 -9.74 24.48
N VAL A 381 -5.20 -8.80 23.59
CA VAL A 381 -6.09 -7.65 23.80
C VAL A 381 -7.16 -7.67 22.73
N LEU A 382 -8.39 -7.95 23.13
CA LEU A 382 -9.54 -8.06 22.24
C LEU A 382 -10.43 -6.83 22.40
N GLY A 383 -10.48 -6.02 21.34
CA GLY A 383 -11.31 -4.83 21.28
C GLY A 383 -12.81 -5.13 21.14
N PRO A 384 -13.66 -4.09 21.22
CA PRO A 384 -15.09 -4.22 21.05
C PRO A 384 -15.46 -4.83 19.69
N TYR A 385 -16.53 -5.62 19.73
CA TYR A 385 -17.23 -6.16 18.56
C TYR A 385 -18.41 -5.25 18.21
N ILE A 386 -18.54 -4.89 16.93
CA ILE A 386 -19.60 -4.03 16.42
C ILE A 386 -20.30 -4.74 15.26
N GLU A 387 -21.50 -5.25 15.53
CA GLU A 387 -22.42 -5.79 14.52
C GLU A 387 -23.27 -4.66 13.92
N LEU A 388 -23.35 -4.55 12.59
CA LEU A 388 -24.07 -3.45 11.94
C LEU A 388 -25.03 -3.87 10.82
N GLY A 389 -24.76 -4.95 10.10
CA GLY A 389 -25.59 -5.35 8.97
C GLY A 389 -26.62 -6.41 9.35
N ALA A 390 -27.77 -6.39 8.68
CA ALA A 390 -28.84 -7.37 8.91
C ALA A 390 -28.47 -8.80 8.49
N GLU A 391 -27.38 -8.97 7.74
CA GLU A 391 -26.85 -10.24 7.24
C GLU A 391 -25.58 -10.68 7.99
N ALA A 392 -25.16 -9.92 9.01
CA ALA A 392 -24.10 -10.31 9.92
C ALA A 392 -24.68 -11.21 11.02
N ASP A 393 -24.05 -12.36 11.29
CA ASP A 393 -24.48 -13.25 12.37
C ASP A 393 -23.29 -13.97 13.04
N VAL A 394 -23.39 -14.18 14.34
CA VAL A 394 -22.44 -14.95 15.15
C VAL A 394 -23.19 -16.11 15.78
N VAL A 395 -22.90 -17.32 15.32
CA VAL A 395 -23.74 -18.51 15.60
C VAL A 395 -23.71 -18.89 17.08
N THR A 396 -22.58 -18.72 17.75
CA THR A 396 -22.39 -19.22 19.13
C THR A 396 -22.25 -18.10 20.14
N ASN A 397 -21.11 -17.39 20.15
CA ASN A 397 -20.86 -16.28 21.07
C ASN A 397 -19.73 -15.38 20.53
N VAL A 398 -19.40 -14.27 21.20
CA VAL A 398 -18.34 -13.36 20.69
C VAL A 398 -16.95 -13.96 20.87
N VAL A 399 -16.64 -14.52 22.04
CA VAL A 399 -15.30 -15.01 22.38
C VAL A 399 -15.34 -16.49 22.73
N ASN A 400 -14.52 -17.29 22.05
CA ASN A 400 -14.21 -18.66 22.44
C ASN A 400 -12.83 -18.72 23.12
N LEU A 401 -12.80 -19.04 24.41
CA LEU A 401 -11.58 -19.47 25.08
C LEU A 401 -11.44 -20.98 24.89
N SER A 402 -10.76 -21.38 23.82
CA SER A 402 -10.59 -22.79 23.41
C SER A 402 -9.37 -23.47 24.03
N ALA A 403 -8.54 -22.72 24.77
CA ALA A 403 -7.45 -23.25 25.58
C ALA A 403 -7.20 -22.40 26.83
N GLN A 404 -6.60 -23.00 27.87
CA GLN A 404 -6.26 -22.27 29.08
C GLN A 404 -5.29 -21.11 28.79
N ALA A 405 -5.75 -19.88 29.03
CA ALA A 405 -4.92 -18.68 28.93
C ALA A 405 -3.86 -18.65 30.05
N ASP A 406 -2.71 -18.01 29.80
CA ASP A 406 -1.64 -17.89 30.79
C ASP A 406 -2.03 -16.93 31.95
N PRO A 407 -2.20 -17.41 33.19
CA PRO A 407 -2.58 -16.55 34.32
C PRO A 407 -1.48 -15.55 34.73
N ALA A 408 -0.22 -15.84 34.43
CA ALA A 408 0.90 -14.93 34.70
C ALA A 408 1.01 -13.82 33.66
N ASN A 409 0.43 -14.02 32.47
CA ASN A 409 0.45 -13.11 31.34
C ASN A 409 -0.96 -12.91 30.79
N PRO A 410 -1.85 -12.25 31.57
CA PRO A 410 -3.27 -12.26 31.32
C PRO A 410 -3.63 -11.62 29.97
N SER A 411 -4.74 -12.09 29.41
CA SER A 411 -5.40 -11.51 28.25
C SER A 411 -6.62 -10.71 28.69
N PHE A 412 -7.03 -9.75 27.87
CA PHE A 412 -8.10 -8.82 28.17
C PHE A 412 -9.10 -8.77 27.02
N TYR A 413 -10.38 -8.76 27.36
CA TYR A 413 -11.47 -8.57 26.43
C TYR A 413 -12.34 -7.39 26.87
N PHE A 414 -12.55 -6.44 25.96
CA PHE A 414 -13.32 -5.22 26.20
C PHE A 414 -14.82 -5.40 25.89
N GLY A 415 -15.42 -6.50 26.38
CA GLY A 415 -16.87 -6.75 26.35
C GLY A 415 -17.35 -7.50 27.61
N ALA A 416 -18.59 -7.95 27.63
CA ALA A 416 -19.21 -8.55 28.80
C ALA A 416 -18.66 -9.96 29.07
N ALA A 417 -18.75 -10.41 30.32
CA ALA A 417 -18.35 -11.79 30.66
C ALA A 417 -19.28 -12.83 30.01
N ASP A 418 -20.55 -12.47 29.77
CA ASP A 418 -21.55 -13.33 29.11
C ASP A 418 -21.21 -13.57 27.62
N ASP A 419 -20.36 -12.74 27.04
CA ASP A 419 -19.90 -12.87 25.65
C ASP A 419 -18.78 -13.94 25.49
N VAL A 420 -18.37 -14.60 26.59
CA VAL A 420 -17.23 -15.52 26.63
C VAL A 420 -17.67 -16.96 26.92
N ASP A 421 -17.39 -17.84 25.97
CA ASP A 421 -17.48 -19.28 26.16
C ASP A 421 -16.11 -19.85 26.57
N VAL A 422 -16.10 -20.74 27.56
CA VAL A 422 -14.93 -21.54 27.93
C VAL A 422 -15.17 -22.96 27.46
N THR A 423 -14.53 -23.34 26.34
CA THR A 423 -14.79 -24.64 25.69
C THR A 423 -13.70 -25.68 25.96
N HIS A 424 -12.57 -25.27 26.55
CA HIS A 424 -11.53 -26.19 27.00
C HIS A 424 -11.94 -26.94 28.28
N GLY A 425 -11.44 -28.17 28.44
CA GLY A 425 -11.77 -29.04 29.57
C GLY A 425 -10.94 -28.83 30.83
N ASP A 426 -10.04 -27.84 30.87
CA ASP A 426 -9.15 -27.63 32.01
C ASP A 426 -9.90 -26.91 33.13
N GLY A 427 -9.85 -27.44 34.37
CA GLY A 427 -10.60 -26.91 35.52
C GLY A 427 -10.15 -25.54 36.06
N SER A 428 -9.39 -24.77 35.27
CA SER A 428 -8.85 -23.45 35.59
C SER A 428 -9.19 -22.49 34.45
N ASN A 429 -10.14 -21.59 34.69
CA ASN A 429 -10.59 -20.57 33.72
C ASN A 429 -9.59 -19.38 33.59
N GLY A 430 -8.43 -19.48 34.25
CA GLY A 430 -7.67 -18.32 34.69
C GLY A 430 -6.65 -17.82 33.67
N GLY A 431 -6.90 -16.63 33.13
CA GLY A 431 -5.93 -15.83 32.37
C GLY A 431 -6.61 -14.75 31.53
N LEU A 432 -7.84 -14.97 31.08
CA LEU A 432 -8.66 -13.96 30.37
C LEU A 432 -9.49 -13.12 31.36
N ARG A 433 -9.58 -11.81 31.11
CA ARG A 433 -10.41 -10.87 31.88
C ARG A 433 -11.35 -10.12 30.95
N ALA A 434 -12.66 -10.32 31.13
CA ALA A 434 -13.70 -9.52 30.50
C ALA A 434 -13.93 -8.22 31.28
N MET A 435 -14.00 -7.08 30.59
CA MET A 435 -13.98 -5.73 31.19
C MET A 435 -15.30 -4.96 31.05
N GLY A 436 -16.32 -5.53 30.40
CA GLY A 436 -17.54 -4.85 29.96
C GLY A 436 -18.68 -4.74 30.97
N SER A 437 -18.57 -5.30 32.18
CA SER A 437 -19.54 -5.06 33.24
C SER A 437 -19.07 -3.93 34.16
N ALA A 438 -19.86 -2.87 34.28
CA ALA A 438 -19.66 -1.88 35.34
C ALA A 438 -19.74 -2.57 36.72
N GLY A 439 -18.83 -2.24 37.64
CA GLY A 439 -19.02 -2.61 39.04
C GLY A 439 -20.28 -1.94 39.59
N THR A 440 -21.10 -2.66 40.35
CA THR A 440 -22.16 -2.03 41.13
C THR A 440 -21.52 -1.18 42.22
N GLY A 441 -21.58 0.15 42.08
CA GLY A 441 -21.22 1.05 43.18
C GLY A 441 -22.26 0.93 44.30
N PHE A 442 -21.80 0.62 45.51
CA PHE A 442 -22.60 0.73 46.73
C PHE A 442 -22.53 2.15 47.30
#